data_AF-A0A7S2C3Y0-F1
#
_entry.id   AF-A0A7S2C3Y0-F1
#
_cell.length_a   1.000
_cell.length_b   1.000
_cell.length_c   1.000
_cell.angle_alpha   90.00
_cell.angle_beta   90.00
_cell.angle_gamma   90.00
#
_symmetry.space_group_name_H-M   'P 1'
#
loop_
_entity.id
_entity.type
_entity.pdbx_description
1 polymer ?
#
loop_
_entity_poly.entity_id
_entity_poly.type
_entity_poly.pdbx_seq_one_letter_code
_entity_poly.pdbx_strand_id
1 'polypeptide(L)'
;RKMLMDMANGIELELREQLRETPDHIDTAVKLLHMSLEYGAFSASRPPSWFNDDDNFAEVMQETLYLQRLLVSEVARFHANLDSSELVLKGWKAEGPARIMLLAGWLRARHHRDKEAFIDLRESKLTSYDGIQLAKLLHAEKVLTAVDVRHNETLGAEGAAPLCDFIMGEGRARLGSIPHSICGVTSSHSRMVVPRELKPVDVKLITAELTSNVFSEAIAVASQGKGSVASATLNRRSNAFAKEWHPLHWAAKDGNVYIAEELVSNPKYGIDVNEKEHGQGNASYTAVLWATIKNHGSMLEVLA
;
A
#
# COMPACT_ATOMS: atom_id res chain seq x y z
N ARG A 1 -27.64 1.13 16.29
CA ARG A 1 -27.69 0.14 15.18
C ARG A 1 -28.94 0.27 14.30
N LYS A 2 -30.18 0.11 14.80
CA LYS A 2 -31.41 0.24 13.99
C LYS A 2 -31.47 1.55 13.18
N MET A 3 -31.22 2.69 13.83
CA MET A 3 -31.21 3.99 13.17
C MET A 3 -30.20 4.09 12.01
N LEU A 4 -29.03 3.47 12.14
CA LEU A 4 -28.03 3.45 11.06
C LEU A 4 -28.52 2.60 9.87
N MET A 5 -29.26 1.50 10.13
CA MET A 5 -29.90 0.71 9.08
C MET A 5 -31.01 1.48 8.38
N ASP A 6 -31.83 2.21 9.15
CA ASP A 6 -32.88 3.08 8.58
C ASP A 6 -32.26 4.19 7.72
N MET A 7 -31.12 4.75 8.13
CA MET A 7 -30.35 5.70 7.32
C MET A 7 -29.82 5.07 6.03
N ALA A 8 -29.27 3.85 6.07
CA ALA A 8 -28.81 3.16 4.88
C ALA A 8 -29.95 2.95 3.85
N ASN A 9 -31.15 2.60 4.33
CA ASN A 9 -32.34 2.49 3.48
C ASN A 9 -32.72 3.84 2.86
N GLY A 10 -32.63 4.93 3.63
CA GLY A 10 -32.84 6.29 3.12
C GLY A 10 -31.83 6.66 2.03
N ILE A 11 -30.55 6.39 2.27
CA ILE A 11 -29.47 6.62 1.29
C ILE A 11 -29.70 5.80 0.02
N GLU A 12 -30.14 4.54 0.13
CA GLU A 12 -30.45 3.72 -1.03
C GLU A 12 -31.54 4.36 -1.91
N LEU A 13 -32.62 4.88 -1.31
CA LEU A 13 -33.66 5.60 -2.06
C LEU A 13 -33.10 6.84 -2.75
N GLU A 14 -32.24 7.61 -2.07
CA GLU A 14 -31.59 8.79 -2.65
C GLU A 14 -30.63 8.44 -3.78
N LEU A 15 -29.86 7.35 -3.67
CA LEU A 15 -28.99 6.88 -4.73
C LEU A 15 -29.79 6.48 -5.98
N ARG A 16 -30.93 5.79 -5.80
CA ARG A 16 -31.83 5.41 -6.90
C ARG A 16 -32.35 6.65 -7.65
N GLU A 17 -32.68 7.71 -6.92
CA GLU A 17 -33.15 8.96 -7.52
C GLU A 17 -32.01 9.70 -8.24
N GLN A 18 -30.84 9.85 -7.61
CA GLN A 18 -29.71 10.59 -8.17
C GLN A 18 -29.07 9.90 -9.39
N LEU A 19 -29.13 8.57 -9.45
CA LEU A 19 -28.57 7.76 -10.53
C LEU A 19 -29.64 7.24 -11.51
N ARG A 20 -30.86 7.80 -11.49
CA ARG A 20 -31.99 7.34 -12.33
C ARG A 20 -31.68 7.29 -13.84
N GLU A 21 -30.79 8.15 -14.31
CA GLU A 21 -30.36 8.22 -15.71
C GLU A 21 -29.30 7.15 -16.06
N THR A 22 -28.73 6.47 -15.07
CA THR A 22 -27.78 5.36 -15.23
C THR A 22 -28.20 4.13 -14.42
N PRO A 23 -29.26 3.40 -14.84
CA PRO A 23 -29.83 2.30 -14.06
C PRO A 23 -28.83 1.20 -13.70
N ASP A 24 -27.89 0.87 -14.59
CA ASP A 24 -26.86 -0.16 -14.35
C ASP A 24 -25.93 0.20 -13.18
N HIS A 25 -25.75 1.49 -12.90
CA HIS A 25 -24.97 1.96 -11.77
C HIS A 25 -25.73 1.91 -10.46
N ILE A 26 -27.07 1.91 -10.47
CA ILE A 26 -27.88 1.90 -9.24
C ILE A 26 -27.59 0.63 -8.43
N ASP A 27 -27.69 -0.54 -9.07
CA ASP A 27 -27.48 -1.82 -8.38
C ASP A 27 -26.05 -1.93 -7.84
N THR A 28 -25.08 -1.38 -8.57
CA THR A 28 -23.69 -1.31 -8.12
C THR A 28 -23.52 -0.35 -6.95
N ALA A 29 -24.10 0.85 -7.00
CA ALA A 29 -24.03 1.83 -5.91
C ALA A 29 -24.62 1.26 -4.62
N VAL A 30 -25.79 0.63 -4.71
CA VAL A 30 -26.47 0.00 -3.58
C VAL A 30 -25.65 -1.16 -3.03
N LYS A 31 -25.10 -2.02 -3.90
CA LYS A 31 -24.22 -3.11 -3.47
C LYS A 31 -22.96 -2.58 -2.77
N LEU A 32 -22.31 -1.56 -3.34
CA LEU A 32 -21.13 -0.94 -2.75
C LEU A 32 -21.47 -0.27 -1.40
N LEU A 33 -22.61 0.40 -1.28
CA LEU A 33 -23.09 0.98 -0.02
C LEU A 33 -23.15 -0.08 1.08
N HIS A 34 -23.88 -1.17 0.85
CA HIS A 34 -24.07 -2.21 1.86
C HIS A 34 -22.75 -2.91 2.22
N MET A 35 -21.92 -3.27 1.23
CA MET A 35 -20.61 -3.89 1.48
C MET A 35 -19.65 -2.96 2.24
N SER A 36 -19.69 -1.66 1.96
CA SER A 36 -18.91 -0.62 2.66
C SER A 36 -19.36 -0.49 4.12
N LEU A 37 -20.67 -0.39 4.35
CA LEU A 37 -21.22 -0.27 5.70
C LEU A 37 -20.98 -1.53 6.53
N GLU A 38 -21.07 -2.73 5.95
CA GLU A 38 -20.72 -3.99 6.61
C GLU A 38 -19.25 -4.04 7.07
N TYR A 39 -18.35 -3.39 6.35
CA TYR A 39 -16.95 -3.23 6.77
C TYR A 39 -16.80 -2.19 7.90
N GLY A 40 -17.46 -1.04 7.76
CA GLY A 40 -17.39 0.07 8.71
C GLY A 40 -18.53 0.08 9.73
N ALA A 41 -19.53 0.94 9.47
CA ALA A 41 -20.65 1.28 10.35
C ALA A 41 -21.41 0.10 10.97
N PHE A 42 -21.53 -1.01 10.25
CA PHE A 42 -22.27 -2.21 10.64
C PHE A 42 -21.39 -3.37 11.04
N SER A 43 -20.07 -3.15 11.13
CA SER A 43 -19.14 -4.22 11.46
C SER A 43 -19.62 -5.03 12.65
N ALA A 44 -19.78 -6.34 12.45
CA ALA A 44 -20.26 -7.26 13.46
C ALA A 44 -19.32 -7.37 14.67
N SER A 45 -18.08 -6.90 14.54
CA SER A 45 -17.12 -6.85 15.65
C SER A 45 -17.41 -5.72 16.65
N ARG A 46 -18.28 -4.75 16.31
CA ARG A 46 -18.64 -3.65 17.20
C ARG A 46 -19.87 -4.02 18.05
N PRO A 47 -19.75 -4.18 19.38
CA PRO A 47 -20.89 -4.47 20.23
C PRO A 47 -21.86 -3.28 20.27
N PRO A 48 -23.16 -3.48 20.57
CA PRO A 48 -24.13 -2.39 20.65
C PRO A 48 -23.71 -1.25 21.59
N SER A 49 -23.05 -1.58 22.70
CA SER A 49 -22.53 -0.61 23.67
C SER A 49 -21.48 0.33 23.10
N TRP A 50 -20.79 -0.06 22.03
CA TRP A 50 -19.82 0.80 21.34
C TRP A 50 -20.48 2.04 20.74
N PHE A 51 -21.74 1.91 20.29
CA PHE A 51 -22.53 3.01 19.74
C PHE A 51 -23.20 3.87 20.82
N ASN A 52 -23.08 3.52 22.11
CA ASN A 52 -23.56 4.38 23.20
C ASN A 52 -22.57 5.53 23.49
N ASP A 53 -21.38 5.45 22.91
CA ASP A 53 -20.41 6.54 22.92
C ASP A 53 -20.75 7.51 21.78
N ASP A 54 -20.94 8.78 22.13
CA ASP A 54 -21.40 9.82 21.21
C ASP A 54 -20.37 10.11 20.09
N ASP A 55 -19.07 10.01 20.40
CA ASP A 55 -18.00 10.28 19.43
C ASP A 55 -17.94 9.17 18.38
N ASN A 56 -17.99 7.92 18.83
CA ASN A 56 -18.08 6.74 17.95
C ASN A 56 -19.32 6.80 17.05
N PHE A 57 -20.45 7.21 17.60
CA PHE A 57 -21.68 7.35 16.84
C PHE A 57 -21.57 8.49 15.81
N ALA A 58 -21.02 9.64 16.19
CA ALA A 58 -20.80 10.78 15.30
C ALA A 58 -19.85 10.44 14.15
N GLU A 59 -18.75 9.72 14.41
CA GLU A 59 -17.81 9.26 13.38
C GLU A 59 -18.52 8.40 12.34
N VAL A 60 -19.28 7.38 12.77
CA VAL A 60 -20.01 6.47 11.87
C VAL A 60 -21.08 7.20 11.05
N MET A 61 -21.75 8.17 11.64
CA MET A 61 -22.71 9.02 10.91
C MET A 61 -22.01 9.83 9.82
N GLN A 62 -20.87 10.46 10.14
CA GLN A 62 -20.10 11.21 9.16
C GLN A 62 -19.60 10.30 8.04
N GLU A 63 -19.00 9.15 8.36
CA GLU A 63 -18.57 8.14 7.38
C GLU A 63 -19.72 7.74 6.45
N THR A 64 -20.90 7.46 6.99
CA THR A 64 -22.04 6.98 6.19
C THR A 64 -22.57 8.06 5.24
N LEU A 65 -22.67 9.31 5.71
CA LEU A 65 -23.11 10.44 4.86
C LEU A 65 -22.07 10.80 3.79
N TYR A 66 -20.78 10.72 4.11
CA TYR A 66 -19.73 10.91 3.10
C TYR A 66 -19.72 9.79 2.07
N LEU A 67 -19.96 8.55 2.48
CA LEU A 67 -20.03 7.40 1.58
C LEU A 67 -21.09 7.59 0.49
N GLN A 68 -22.27 8.10 0.85
CA GLN A 68 -23.29 8.43 -0.14
C GLN A 68 -22.74 9.36 -1.24
N ARG A 69 -22.11 10.48 -0.84
CA ARG A 69 -21.58 11.46 -1.80
C ARG A 69 -20.52 10.84 -2.70
N LEU A 70 -19.63 10.03 -2.12
CA LEU A 70 -18.60 9.31 -2.88
C LEU A 70 -19.19 8.31 -3.86
N LEU A 71 -20.25 7.58 -3.48
CA LEU A 71 -20.90 6.62 -4.37
C LEU A 71 -21.48 7.33 -5.59
N VAL A 72 -22.16 8.47 -5.40
CA VAL A 72 -22.72 9.23 -6.52
C VAL A 72 -21.62 9.70 -7.47
N SER A 73 -20.49 10.19 -6.96
CA SER A 73 -19.42 10.71 -7.81
C SER A 73 -18.51 9.63 -8.42
N GLU A 74 -18.38 8.46 -7.78
CA GLU A 74 -17.38 7.46 -8.16
C GLU A 74 -17.96 6.15 -8.68
N VAL A 75 -19.27 5.87 -8.54
CA VAL A 75 -19.86 4.56 -8.87
C VAL A 75 -19.52 4.08 -10.27
N ALA A 76 -19.53 4.96 -11.28
CA ALA A 76 -19.21 4.58 -12.65
C ALA A 76 -17.82 3.95 -12.77
N ARG A 77 -16.83 4.50 -12.05
CA ARG A 77 -15.45 3.98 -12.03
C ARG A 77 -15.38 2.64 -11.33
N PHE A 78 -16.05 2.50 -10.19
CA PHE A 78 -16.06 1.24 -9.44
C PHE A 78 -16.81 0.13 -10.17
N HIS A 79 -17.93 0.47 -10.84
CA HIS A 79 -18.71 -0.44 -11.68
C HIS A 79 -17.87 -1.03 -12.80
N ALA A 80 -17.14 -0.18 -13.53
CA ALA A 80 -16.25 -0.60 -14.61
C ALA A 80 -15.12 -1.54 -14.17
N ASN A 81 -14.85 -1.66 -12.86
CA ASN A 81 -13.76 -2.45 -12.30
C ASN A 81 -14.24 -3.59 -11.38
N LEU A 82 -15.51 -4.01 -11.42
CA LEU A 82 -16.02 -5.12 -10.59
C LEU A 82 -15.44 -6.49 -11.00
N ASP A 83 -15.08 -6.66 -12.27
CA ASP A 83 -14.44 -7.87 -12.81
C ASP A 83 -12.91 -7.83 -12.77
N SER A 84 -12.34 -6.65 -12.52
CA SER A 84 -10.90 -6.44 -12.49
C SER A 84 -10.28 -6.94 -11.18
N SER A 85 -9.03 -7.42 -11.25
CA SER A 85 -8.16 -7.60 -10.08
C SER A 85 -7.52 -6.30 -9.62
N GLU A 86 -7.47 -5.30 -10.48
CA GLU A 86 -6.79 -4.03 -10.24
C GLU A 86 -7.78 -2.87 -10.29
N LEU A 87 -7.70 -2.00 -9.29
CA LEU A 87 -8.43 -0.73 -9.24
C LEU A 87 -7.43 0.42 -9.28
N VAL A 88 -7.34 1.08 -10.44
CA VAL A 88 -6.42 2.20 -10.65
C VAL A 88 -7.07 3.51 -10.21
N LEU A 89 -6.57 4.06 -9.11
CA LEU A 89 -7.02 5.32 -8.49
C LEU A 89 -5.84 6.28 -8.30
N LYS A 90 -4.87 6.24 -9.21
CA LYS A 90 -3.78 7.21 -9.22
C LYS A 90 -4.33 8.63 -9.36
N GLY A 91 -3.90 9.55 -8.49
CA GLY A 91 -4.35 10.94 -8.49
C GLY A 91 -5.80 11.12 -8.05
N TRP A 92 -6.37 10.14 -7.32
CA TRP A 92 -7.77 10.17 -6.94
C TRP A 92 -8.04 11.37 -6.02
N LYS A 93 -9.09 12.12 -6.35
CA LYS A 93 -9.43 13.39 -5.68
C LYS A 93 -10.51 13.27 -4.61
N ALA A 94 -11.15 12.11 -4.48
CA ALA A 94 -12.11 11.87 -3.42
C ALA A 94 -11.43 12.05 -2.06
N GLU A 95 -12.02 12.80 -1.16
CA GLU A 95 -11.50 13.02 0.19
C GLU A 95 -12.59 12.73 1.21
N GLY A 96 -12.19 12.55 2.47
CA GLY A 96 -13.10 12.37 3.58
C GLY A 96 -13.09 10.96 4.20
N PRO A 97 -13.80 10.79 5.32
CA PRO A 97 -13.63 9.65 6.22
C PRO A 97 -14.09 8.33 5.62
N ALA A 98 -14.97 8.36 4.61
CA ALA A 98 -15.53 7.18 3.97
C ALA A 98 -14.65 6.55 2.88
N ARG A 99 -13.51 7.17 2.55
CA ARG A 99 -12.72 6.82 1.37
C ARG A 99 -12.25 5.37 1.38
N ILE A 100 -11.65 4.93 2.49
CA ILE A 100 -11.15 3.56 2.64
C ILE A 100 -12.30 2.56 2.82
N MET A 101 -13.39 3.01 3.45
CA MET A 101 -14.62 2.21 3.57
C MET A 101 -15.21 1.88 2.19
N LEU A 102 -15.18 2.81 1.23
CA LEU A 102 -15.59 2.56 -0.15
C LEU A 102 -14.68 1.53 -0.85
N LEU A 103 -13.36 1.60 -0.63
CA LEU A 103 -12.42 0.61 -1.17
C LEU A 103 -12.72 -0.80 -0.62
N ALA A 104 -13.04 -0.90 0.67
CA ALA A 104 -13.47 -2.16 1.29
C ALA A 104 -14.79 -2.66 0.66
N GLY A 105 -15.73 -1.76 0.43
CA GLY A 105 -16.97 -2.06 -0.28
C GLY A 105 -16.73 -2.61 -1.68
N TRP A 106 -15.79 -2.03 -2.43
CA TRP A 106 -15.40 -2.56 -3.75
C TRP A 106 -14.80 -3.95 -3.65
N LEU A 107 -13.80 -4.17 -2.79
CA LEU A 107 -13.16 -5.48 -2.59
C LEU A 107 -14.21 -6.56 -2.35
N ARG A 108 -15.18 -6.26 -1.49
CA ARG A 108 -16.30 -7.14 -1.17
C ARG A 108 -17.36 -7.19 -2.26
N ALA A 109 -17.54 -6.17 -3.09
CA ALA A 109 -18.56 -6.17 -4.15
C ALA A 109 -18.11 -6.88 -5.44
N ARG A 110 -16.81 -7.06 -5.66
CA ARG A 110 -16.22 -7.73 -6.84
C ARG A 110 -16.85 -9.09 -7.12
N HIS A 111 -16.85 -9.50 -8.39
CA HIS A 111 -17.34 -10.81 -8.80
C HIS A 111 -16.34 -11.93 -8.47
N HIS A 112 -15.05 -11.64 -8.48
CA HIS A 112 -13.96 -12.58 -8.15
C HIS A 112 -13.39 -12.28 -6.75
N ARG A 113 -14.22 -12.46 -5.71
CA ARG A 113 -13.87 -12.14 -4.31
C ARG A 113 -12.76 -13.00 -3.73
N ASP A 114 -12.51 -14.16 -4.33
CA ASP A 114 -11.51 -15.15 -3.94
C ASP A 114 -10.13 -14.91 -4.59
N LYS A 115 -10.07 -14.01 -5.57
CA LYS A 115 -8.84 -13.68 -6.29
C LYS A 115 -8.16 -12.46 -5.70
N GLU A 116 -6.84 -12.42 -5.87
CA GLU A 116 -5.99 -11.29 -5.51
C GLU A 116 -6.56 -9.95 -6.05
N ALA A 117 -6.36 -8.91 -5.26
CA ALA A 117 -6.80 -7.56 -5.48
C ALA A 117 -5.62 -6.60 -5.32
N PHE A 118 -5.59 -5.59 -6.18
CA PHE A 118 -4.58 -4.56 -6.18
C PHE A 118 -5.24 -3.19 -6.32
N ILE A 119 -4.77 -2.20 -5.57
CA ILE A 119 -5.29 -0.83 -5.64
C ILE A 119 -4.13 0.15 -5.81
N ASP A 120 -4.11 0.91 -6.91
CA ASP A 120 -3.13 1.98 -7.12
C ASP A 120 -3.68 3.30 -6.57
N LEU A 121 -3.07 3.83 -5.51
CA LEU A 121 -3.44 5.09 -4.87
C LEU A 121 -2.31 6.13 -4.94
N ARG A 122 -1.39 6.01 -5.89
CA ARG A 122 -0.30 6.97 -6.03
C ARG A 122 -0.84 8.37 -6.23
N GLU A 123 -0.18 9.37 -5.64
CA GLU A 123 -0.52 10.79 -5.84
C GLU A 123 -1.96 11.18 -5.44
N SER A 124 -2.62 10.40 -4.59
CA SER A 124 -4.03 10.57 -4.19
C SER A 124 -4.24 11.45 -2.96
N LYS A 125 -3.18 12.11 -2.48
CA LYS A 125 -3.16 12.95 -1.27
C LYS A 125 -3.74 12.25 -0.04
N LEU A 126 -3.37 10.98 0.16
CA LEU A 126 -3.80 10.21 1.32
C LEU A 126 -3.35 10.90 2.62
N THR A 127 -4.25 11.01 3.60
CA THR A 127 -4.00 11.61 4.92
C THR A 127 -3.46 10.58 5.91
N SER A 128 -2.97 11.02 7.09
CA SER A 128 -2.59 10.10 8.18
C SER A 128 -3.71 9.09 8.49
N TYR A 129 -4.95 9.56 8.55
CA TYR A 129 -6.13 8.73 8.80
C TYR A 129 -6.33 7.67 7.71
N ASP A 130 -6.19 8.04 6.44
CA ASP A 130 -6.27 7.09 5.32
C ASP A 130 -5.22 5.99 5.46
N GLY A 131 -3.98 6.33 5.80
CA GLY A 131 -2.90 5.37 6.00
C GLY A 131 -3.20 4.35 7.11
N ILE A 132 -3.72 4.82 8.24
CA ILE A 132 -4.16 3.97 9.36
C ILE A 132 -5.29 3.03 8.93
N GLN A 133 -6.31 3.56 8.24
CA GLN A 133 -7.45 2.75 7.80
C GLN A 133 -7.07 1.76 6.69
N LEU A 134 -6.15 2.13 5.80
CA LEU A 134 -5.60 1.23 4.77
C LEU A 134 -4.84 0.06 5.38
N ALA A 135 -4.04 0.30 6.43
CA ALA A 135 -3.37 -0.78 7.15
C ALA A 135 -4.37 -1.75 7.81
N LYS A 136 -5.45 -1.22 8.40
CA LYS A 136 -6.56 -2.06 8.93
C LYS A 136 -7.23 -2.87 7.81
N LEU A 137 -7.46 -2.25 6.65
CA LEU A 137 -8.06 -2.92 5.50
C LEU A 137 -7.18 -4.06 4.99
N LEU A 138 -5.87 -3.84 4.87
CA LEU A 138 -4.89 -4.86 4.51
C LEU A 138 -4.87 -6.04 5.50
N HIS A 139 -5.02 -5.79 6.80
CA HIS A 139 -5.17 -6.86 7.78
C HIS A 139 -6.48 -7.64 7.63
N ALA A 140 -7.59 -6.95 7.38
CA ALA A 140 -8.93 -7.52 7.33
C ALA A 140 -9.20 -8.29 6.03
N GLU A 141 -8.75 -7.78 4.89
CA GLU A 141 -9.07 -8.31 3.56
C GLU A 141 -7.83 -8.98 2.95
N LYS A 142 -7.63 -10.27 3.24
CA LYS A 142 -6.44 -11.03 2.79
C LYS A 142 -6.30 -11.19 1.28
N VAL A 143 -7.35 -10.87 0.52
CA VAL A 143 -7.29 -10.82 -0.95
C VAL A 143 -6.69 -9.52 -1.46
N LEU A 144 -6.61 -8.46 -0.65
CA LEU A 144 -5.89 -7.22 -0.99
C LEU A 144 -4.39 -7.43 -0.77
N THR A 145 -3.71 -7.81 -1.84
CA THR A 145 -2.31 -8.23 -1.79
C THR A 145 -1.36 -7.13 -2.23
N ALA A 146 -1.83 -6.09 -2.91
CA ALA A 146 -1.03 -4.89 -3.11
C ALA A 146 -1.84 -3.59 -3.03
N VAL A 147 -1.25 -2.59 -2.43
CA VAL A 147 -1.64 -1.19 -2.59
C VAL A 147 -0.41 -0.42 -3.04
N ASP A 148 -0.54 0.52 -3.97
CA ASP A 148 0.53 1.47 -4.27
C ASP A 148 0.21 2.82 -3.64
N VAL A 149 0.84 3.14 -2.52
CA VAL A 149 0.61 4.39 -1.79
C VAL A 149 1.73 5.43 -1.99
N ARG A 150 2.66 5.19 -2.92
CA ARG A 150 3.79 6.10 -3.15
C ARG A 150 3.34 7.49 -3.60
N HIS A 151 4.20 8.47 -3.40
CA HIS A 151 3.97 9.87 -3.74
C HIS A 151 2.78 10.51 -2.98
N ASN A 152 2.52 10.05 -1.76
CA ASN A 152 1.51 10.61 -0.84
C ASN A 152 2.16 11.21 0.40
N GLU A 153 2.89 12.32 0.26
CA GLU A 153 3.56 12.98 1.40
C GLU A 153 2.61 13.42 2.52
N THR A 154 1.33 13.63 2.20
CA THR A 154 0.27 13.97 3.16
C THR A 154 -0.04 12.84 4.14
N LEU A 155 0.45 11.61 3.91
CA LEU A 155 0.38 10.52 4.90
C LEU A 155 1.17 10.89 6.17
N GLY A 156 2.25 11.66 6.01
CA GLY A 156 3.22 11.90 7.07
C GLY A 156 3.81 10.61 7.63
N ALA A 157 4.59 10.75 8.71
CA ALA A 157 5.13 9.58 9.42
C ALA A 157 4.03 8.76 10.10
N GLU A 158 2.98 9.43 10.60
CA GLU A 158 1.87 8.81 11.33
C GLU A 158 1.05 7.86 10.45
N GLY A 159 0.67 8.28 9.23
CA GLY A 159 -0.06 7.42 8.30
C GLY A 159 0.79 6.34 7.64
N ALA A 160 2.07 6.62 7.41
CA ALA A 160 2.97 5.64 6.80
C ALA A 160 3.35 4.51 7.77
N ALA A 161 3.51 4.80 9.07
CA ALA A 161 4.00 3.82 10.05
C ALA A 161 3.15 2.53 10.13
N PRO A 162 1.80 2.58 10.22
CA PRO A 162 0.97 1.37 10.21
C PRO A 162 1.10 0.52 8.93
N LEU A 163 1.30 1.16 7.78
CA LEU A 163 1.50 0.45 6.51
C LEU A 163 2.86 -0.25 6.48
N CYS A 164 3.90 0.41 6.96
CA CYS A 164 5.22 -0.18 7.14
C CYS A 164 5.18 -1.33 8.16
N ASP A 165 4.53 -1.13 9.30
CA ASP A 165 4.41 -2.16 10.34
C ASP A 165 3.61 -3.38 9.84
N PHE A 166 2.57 -3.17 9.03
CA PHE A 166 1.85 -4.26 8.35
C PHE A 166 2.79 -5.09 7.46
N ILE A 167 3.51 -4.45 6.53
CA ILE A 167 4.33 -5.19 5.56
C ILE A 167 5.52 -5.89 6.24
N MET A 168 6.11 -5.28 7.27
CA MET A 168 7.18 -5.87 8.07
C MET A 168 6.67 -7.02 8.96
N GLY A 169 5.46 -6.91 9.50
CA GLY A 169 4.82 -7.94 10.32
C GLY A 169 4.38 -9.17 9.52
N GLU A 170 3.96 -8.97 8.27
CA GLU A 170 3.74 -10.04 7.28
C GLU A 170 5.06 -10.54 6.64
N GLY A 171 6.21 -10.02 7.11
CA GLY A 171 7.53 -10.11 6.48
C GLY A 171 8.00 -11.52 6.14
N ARG A 172 8.90 -11.60 5.12
CA ARG A 172 9.46 -12.84 4.51
C ARG A 172 8.51 -14.02 4.64
N ALA A 173 7.30 -13.77 4.15
CA ALA A 173 6.13 -14.62 4.17
C ALA A 173 6.51 -16.12 4.20
N ARG A 174 6.00 -16.85 5.21
CA ARG A 174 6.18 -18.31 5.35
C ARG A 174 5.97 -19.01 4.00
N LEU A 175 6.73 -20.08 3.72
CA LEU A 175 6.62 -20.82 2.46
C LEU A 175 5.13 -21.08 2.12
N GLY A 176 4.64 -20.49 1.02
CA GLY A 176 3.24 -20.59 0.57
C GLY A 176 2.29 -19.45 0.97
N SER A 177 2.74 -18.42 1.68
CA SER A 177 1.94 -17.20 1.93
C SER A 177 2.07 -16.19 0.79
N ILE A 178 1.00 -15.44 0.56
CA ILE A 178 0.92 -14.46 -0.53
C ILE A 178 1.70 -13.20 -0.12
N PRO A 179 2.74 -12.79 -0.90
CA PRO A 179 3.51 -11.61 -0.57
C PRO A 179 2.66 -10.36 -0.77
N HIS A 180 2.65 -9.48 0.23
CA HIS A 180 1.94 -8.21 0.15
C HIS A 180 2.85 -7.12 -0.44
N SER A 181 2.28 -5.99 -0.89
CA SER A 181 3.04 -4.80 -1.26
C SER A 181 2.33 -3.51 -0.87
N ILE A 182 3.13 -2.51 -0.46
CA ILE A 182 2.68 -1.12 -0.29
C ILE A 182 3.25 -0.19 -1.38
N CYS A 183 4.03 -0.75 -2.32
CA CYS A 183 4.62 -0.06 -3.47
C CYS A 183 4.10 -0.58 -4.82
N GLY A 184 2.93 -1.24 -4.82
CA GLY A 184 2.26 -1.69 -6.04
C GLY A 184 2.87 -2.91 -6.73
N VAL A 185 3.69 -3.71 -6.04
CA VAL A 185 4.29 -4.91 -6.62
C VAL A 185 3.32 -6.08 -6.51
N THR A 186 2.99 -6.69 -7.64
CA THR A 186 1.98 -7.76 -7.74
C THR A 186 2.57 -9.05 -8.30
N SER A 187 1.75 -10.11 -8.34
CA SER A 187 2.09 -11.38 -9.01
C SER A 187 2.25 -11.23 -10.53
N SER A 188 1.50 -10.32 -11.16
CA SER A 188 1.59 -9.99 -12.58
C SER A 188 2.62 -8.90 -12.91
N HIS A 189 2.90 -8.02 -11.96
CA HIS A 189 3.83 -6.89 -12.08
C HIS A 189 4.83 -6.91 -10.93
N SER A 190 5.83 -7.79 -11.05
CA SER A 190 6.87 -7.96 -10.03
C SER A 190 7.92 -6.84 -9.99
N ARG A 191 7.79 -5.81 -10.84
CA ARG A 191 8.76 -4.73 -10.97
C ARG A 191 8.48 -3.59 -10.00
N MET A 192 9.50 -3.17 -9.27
CA MET A 192 9.51 -1.95 -8.48
C MET A 192 10.56 -0.98 -9.04
N VAL A 193 10.19 0.30 -9.14
CA VAL A 193 11.11 1.39 -9.48
C VAL A 193 11.41 2.18 -8.22
N VAL A 194 12.69 2.34 -7.91
CA VAL A 194 13.17 3.12 -6.77
C VAL A 194 13.90 4.36 -7.29
N PRO A 195 13.29 5.55 -7.19
CA PRO A 195 13.96 6.82 -7.49
C PRO A 195 15.22 7.04 -6.64
N ARG A 196 16.20 7.77 -7.19
CA ARG A 196 17.38 8.21 -6.42
C ARG A 196 17.06 9.38 -5.48
N GLU A 197 16.16 10.25 -5.89
CA GLU A 197 15.62 11.33 -5.05
C GLU A 197 14.29 10.87 -4.47
N LEU A 198 14.25 10.71 -3.15
CA LEU A 198 13.09 10.23 -2.43
C LEU A 198 12.64 11.27 -1.43
N LYS A 199 11.33 11.44 -1.31
CA LYS A 199 10.73 12.25 -0.26
C LYS A 199 10.55 11.40 1.02
N PRO A 200 10.47 12.03 2.20
CA PRO A 200 10.52 11.31 3.48
C PRO A 200 9.50 10.18 3.62
N VAL A 201 8.27 10.34 3.14
CA VAL A 201 7.26 9.27 3.20
C VAL A 201 7.62 8.10 2.27
N ASP A 202 8.00 8.40 1.03
CA ASP A 202 8.43 7.37 0.07
C ASP A 202 9.68 6.61 0.53
N VAL A 203 10.64 7.27 1.22
CA VAL A 203 11.79 6.61 1.84
C VAL A 203 11.32 5.52 2.79
N LYS A 204 10.37 5.82 3.68
CA LYS A 204 9.85 4.85 4.66
C LYS A 204 9.13 3.68 4.01
N LEU A 205 8.24 3.98 3.07
CA LEU A 205 7.43 2.97 2.37
C LEU A 205 8.32 2.01 1.56
N ILE A 206 9.26 2.56 0.78
CA ILE A 206 10.16 1.77 -0.04
C ILE A 206 11.15 0.98 0.83
N THR A 207 11.67 1.57 1.91
CA THR A 207 12.58 0.85 2.82
C THR A 207 11.86 -0.33 3.50
N ALA A 208 10.61 -0.14 3.94
CA ALA A 208 9.81 -1.23 4.50
C ALA A 208 9.52 -2.32 3.45
N GLU A 209 9.22 -1.94 2.22
CA GLU A 209 9.01 -2.88 1.10
C GLU A 209 10.28 -3.69 0.80
N LEU A 210 11.44 -3.05 0.70
CA LEU A 210 12.73 -3.69 0.41
C LEU A 210 13.18 -4.64 1.52
N THR A 211 12.87 -4.34 2.78
CA THR A 211 13.23 -5.18 3.93
C THR A 211 12.30 -6.37 4.10
N SER A 212 11.03 -6.21 3.73
CA SER A 212 9.98 -7.24 3.92
C SER A 212 9.95 -8.27 2.78
N ASN A 213 10.37 -7.86 1.57
CA ASN A 213 10.35 -8.68 0.37
C ASN A 213 11.75 -8.90 -0.23
N VAL A 214 11.88 -9.92 -1.08
CA VAL A 214 13.13 -10.27 -1.76
C VAL A 214 13.12 -9.69 -3.17
N PHE A 215 14.21 -9.03 -3.57
CA PHE A 215 14.34 -8.46 -4.91
C PHE A 215 15.64 -8.90 -5.59
N SER A 216 15.75 -8.58 -6.88
CA SER A 216 16.99 -8.54 -7.62
C SER A 216 17.00 -7.35 -8.59
N GLU A 217 18.17 -6.82 -8.87
CA GLU A 217 18.34 -5.82 -9.93
C GLU A 217 17.87 -6.37 -11.28
N ALA A 218 17.12 -5.57 -12.02
CA ALA A 218 16.79 -5.91 -13.39
C ALA A 218 18.05 -5.87 -14.27
N ILE A 219 18.25 -6.87 -15.13
CA ILE A 219 19.31 -6.83 -16.14
C ILE A 219 18.98 -5.69 -17.10
N ALA A 220 19.78 -4.61 -17.06
CA ALA A 220 19.69 -3.57 -18.07
C ALA A 220 20.08 -4.20 -19.42
N VAL A 221 19.12 -4.32 -20.34
CA VAL A 221 19.43 -4.56 -21.75
C VAL A 221 20.26 -3.36 -22.19
N ALA A 222 21.47 -3.62 -22.70
CA ALA A 222 22.52 -2.67 -22.99
C ALA A 222 22.14 -1.62 -24.06
N SER A 223 21.23 -0.70 -23.75
CA SER A 223 20.82 0.40 -24.62
C SER A 223 20.68 1.74 -23.91
N GLN A 224 21.32 1.93 -22.75
CA GLN A 224 21.42 3.25 -22.13
C GLN A 224 22.88 3.58 -21.84
N GLY A 225 23.39 4.54 -22.63
CA GLY A 225 24.71 5.11 -22.48
C GLY A 225 24.88 5.81 -21.13
N LYS A 226 26.16 6.07 -20.81
CA LYS A 226 26.63 6.83 -19.65
C LYS A 226 25.79 8.08 -19.39
N GLY A 227 24.82 7.96 -18.49
CA GLY A 227 24.02 9.02 -17.92
C GLY A 227 23.40 8.45 -16.67
N SER A 228 23.56 9.14 -15.53
CA SER A 228 22.96 8.79 -14.24
C SER A 228 21.54 8.27 -14.42
N VAL A 229 21.30 6.97 -14.20
CA VAL A 229 19.94 6.43 -14.28
C VAL A 229 19.22 6.94 -13.04
N ALA A 230 18.25 7.85 -13.25
CA ALA A 230 17.52 8.57 -12.19
C ALA A 230 16.77 7.66 -11.19
N SER A 231 16.70 6.35 -11.48
CA SER A 231 16.03 5.35 -10.66
C SER A 231 16.64 3.97 -10.86
N ALA A 232 16.64 3.14 -9.82
CA ALA A 232 16.90 1.72 -9.91
C ALA A 232 15.62 0.94 -10.24
N THR A 233 15.75 -0.16 -10.99
CA THR A 233 14.64 -1.09 -11.26
C THR A 233 14.93 -2.43 -10.63
N LEU A 234 14.01 -2.90 -9.80
CA LEU A 234 14.09 -4.15 -9.06
C LEU A 234 12.95 -5.08 -9.46
N ASN A 235 13.21 -6.38 -9.51
CA ASN A 235 12.19 -7.41 -9.72
C ASN A 235 12.05 -8.22 -8.43
N ARG A 236 10.82 -8.37 -7.94
CA ARG A 236 10.49 -9.20 -6.78
C ARG A 236 10.77 -10.66 -7.10
N ARG A 237 11.40 -11.34 -6.15
CA ARG A 237 11.77 -12.76 -6.20
C ARG A 237 11.04 -13.54 -5.12
N SER A 238 11.11 -14.87 -5.26
CA SER A 238 10.65 -15.79 -4.22
C SER A 238 11.49 -15.68 -2.95
N ASN A 239 10.85 -15.92 -1.80
CA ASN A 239 11.51 -16.01 -0.49
C ASN A 239 12.57 -17.11 -0.40
N ALA A 240 12.63 -18.04 -1.37
CA ALA A 240 13.73 -18.99 -1.50
C ALA A 240 15.11 -18.31 -1.59
N PHE A 241 15.15 -17.06 -2.05
CA PHE A 241 16.38 -16.28 -2.22
C PHE A 241 16.58 -15.22 -1.12
N ALA A 242 15.87 -15.35 0.00
CA ALA A 242 15.94 -14.38 1.09
C ALA A 242 17.35 -14.24 1.70
N LYS A 243 18.18 -15.29 1.61
CA LYS A 243 19.59 -15.25 2.04
C LYS A 243 20.52 -14.51 1.07
N GLU A 244 20.07 -14.25 -0.15
CA GLU A 244 20.83 -13.53 -1.19
C GLU A 244 20.47 -12.04 -1.21
N TRP A 245 19.41 -11.64 -0.52
CA TRP A 245 18.90 -10.28 -0.56
C TRP A 245 19.19 -9.51 0.72
N HIS A 246 20.05 -8.50 0.58
CA HIS A 246 20.44 -7.59 1.63
C HIS A 246 20.17 -6.14 1.19
N PRO A 247 19.08 -5.51 1.65
CA PRO A 247 18.69 -4.16 1.24
C PRO A 247 19.79 -3.11 1.41
N LEU A 248 20.58 -3.19 2.49
CA LEU A 248 21.67 -2.25 2.74
C LEU A 248 22.82 -2.42 1.72
N HIS A 249 23.16 -3.65 1.36
CA HIS A 249 24.18 -3.91 0.33
C HIS A 249 23.73 -3.37 -1.02
N TRP A 250 22.45 -3.57 -1.38
CA TRP A 250 21.88 -2.99 -2.59
C TRP A 250 21.91 -1.45 -2.55
N ALA A 251 21.46 -0.82 -1.46
CA ALA A 251 21.47 0.63 -1.32
C ALA A 251 22.89 1.21 -1.44
N ALA A 252 23.88 0.55 -0.84
CA ALA A 252 25.29 0.94 -0.95
C ALA A 252 25.83 0.80 -2.38
N LYS A 253 25.50 -0.29 -3.07
CA LYS A 253 25.90 -0.55 -4.47
C LYS A 253 25.23 0.41 -5.45
N ASP A 254 23.98 0.79 -5.23
CA ASP A 254 23.26 1.77 -6.06
C ASP A 254 23.63 3.23 -5.72
N GLY A 255 24.07 3.48 -4.47
CA GLY A 255 24.35 4.82 -3.95
C GLY A 255 23.10 5.53 -3.46
N ASN A 256 22.09 4.78 -3.02
CA ASN A 256 20.83 5.34 -2.52
C ASN A 256 20.96 5.69 -1.03
N VAL A 257 21.48 6.89 -0.78
CA VAL A 257 21.79 7.42 0.56
C VAL A 257 20.54 7.45 1.45
N TYR A 258 19.40 7.92 0.95
CA TYR A 258 18.17 8.03 1.74
C TYR A 258 17.67 6.68 2.27
N ILE A 259 17.72 5.63 1.44
CA ILE A 259 17.34 4.29 1.88
C ILE A 259 18.35 3.74 2.88
N ALA A 260 19.66 3.95 2.66
CA ALA A 260 20.67 3.51 3.61
C ALA A 260 20.55 4.20 4.97
N GLU A 261 20.27 5.50 5.00
CA GLU A 261 20.04 6.25 6.24
C GLU A 261 18.84 5.71 7.02
N GLU A 262 17.69 5.46 6.36
CA GLU A 262 16.51 4.90 7.03
C GLU A 262 16.78 3.46 7.49
N LEU A 263 17.49 2.64 6.72
CA LEU A 263 17.88 1.27 7.12
C LEU A 263 18.77 1.25 8.37
N VAL A 264 19.75 2.14 8.47
CA VAL A 264 20.72 2.18 9.57
C VAL A 264 20.14 2.85 10.81
N SER A 265 19.39 3.95 10.63
CA SER A 265 18.86 4.73 11.75
C SER A 265 17.65 4.10 12.42
N ASN A 266 16.89 3.26 11.71
CA ASN A 266 15.65 2.68 12.23
C ASN A 266 15.88 1.25 12.76
N PRO A 267 15.93 1.06 14.09
CA PRO A 267 16.25 -0.23 14.70
C PRO A 267 15.21 -1.32 14.42
N LYS A 268 14.01 -0.97 13.95
CA LYS A 268 12.97 -1.96 13.58
C LYS A 268 13.43 -2.90 12.47
N TYR A 269 14.33 -2.45 11.59
CA TYR A 269 14.83 -3.29 10.49
C TYR A 269 15.90 -4.30 10.93
N GLY A 270 16.51 -4.11 12.11
CA GLY A 270 17.52 -5.02 12.64
C GLY A 270 18.74 -5.20 11.73
N ILE A 271 19.12 -4.15 10.99
CA ILE A 271 20.21 -4.20 10.01
C ILE A 271 21.56 -4.21 10.72
N ASP A 272 22.38 -5.21 10.41
CA ASP A 272 23.80 -5.22 10.76
C ASP A 272 24.62 -4.60 9.61
N VAL A 273 25.21 -3.43 9.85
CA VAL A 273 26.05 -2.71 8.86
C VAL A 273 27.29 -3.53 8.47
N ASN A 274 27.74 -4.45 9.33
CA ASN A 274 28.88 -5.32 9.11
C ASN A 274 28.47 -6.69 8.52
N GLU A 275 27.19 -6.90 8.24
CA GLU A 275 26.73 -8.10 7.54
C GLU A 275 27.50 -8.25 6.23
N LYS A 276 27.83 -9.50 5.89
CA LYS A 276 28.61 -9.84 4.72
C LYS A 276 27.71 -10.58 3.73
N GLU A 277 27.57 -10.02 2.55
CA GLU A 277 26.98 -10.74 1.42
C GLU A 277 27.94 -11.86 0.98
N HIS A 278 27.44 -13.09 0.91
CA HIS A 278 28.19 -14.22 0.38
C HIS A 278 28.03 -14.29 -1.15
N GLY A 279 29.03 -13.80 -1.87
CA GLY A 279 29.07 -13.91 -3.33
C GLY A 279 29.36 -15.34 -3.82
N GLN A 280 29.09 -15.60 -5.09
CA GLN A 280 29.64 -16.78 -5.78
C GLN A 280 31.14 -16.58 -5.97
N GLY A 281 31.92 -17.17 -5.06
CA GLY A 281 33.37 -16.98 -4.95
C GLY A 281 33.71 -16.40 -3.59
N ASN A 282 34.77 -16.90 -2.94
CA ASN A 282 35.12 -16.69 -1.52
C ASN A 282 35.30 -15.23 -1.02
N ALA A 283 34.93 -14.21 -1.80
CA ALA A 283 34.92 -12.82 -1.37
C ALA A 283 33.56 -12.45 -0.75
N SER A 284 33.60 -12.13 0.54
CA SER A 284 32.48 -11.57 1.28
C SER A 284 32.59 -10.05 1.31
N TYR A 285 31.57 -9.33 0.84
CA TYR A 285 31.55 -7.87 0.82
C TYR A 285 30.55 -7.35 1.85
N THR A 286 30.93 -6.29 2.56
CA THR A 286 30.01 -5.50 3.40
C THR A 286 29.45 -4.34 2.58
N ALA A 287 28.41 -3.67 3.10
CA ALA A 287 27.88 -2.46 2.49
C ALA A 287 28.97 -1.37 2.29
N VAL A 288 29.87 -1.18 3.26
CA VAL A 288 30.99 -0.22 3.16
C VAL A 288 31.93 -0.55 2.01
N LEU A 289 32.23 -1.84 1.80
CA LEU A 289 33.08 -2.27 0.68
C LEU A 289 32.39 -2.00 -0.66
N TRP A 290 31.09 -2.24 -0.77
CA TRP A 290 30.33 -1.89 -1.98
C TRP A 290 30.35 -0.39 -2.26
N ALA A 291 30.07 0.44 -1.25
CA ALA A 291 30.11 1.89 -1.38
C ALA A 291 31.51 2.40 -1.81
N THR A 292 32.57 1.80 -1.28
CA THR A 292 33.96 2.12 -1.62
C THR A 292 34.27 1.75 -3.08
N ILE A 293 33.95 0.52 -3.50
CA ILE A 293 34.18 0.02 -4.87
C ILE A 293 33.42 0.88 -5.90
N LYS A 294 32.23 1.36 -5.55
CA LYS A 294 31.39 2.20 -6.41
C LYS A 294 31.68 3.70 -6.29
N ASN A 295 32.60 4.10 -5.43
CA ASN A 295 32.98 5.50 -5.19
C ASN A 295 31.80 6.38 -4.74
N HIS A 296 30.97 5.86 -3.83
CA HIS A 296 29.83 6.58 -3.26
C HIS A 296 30.23 7.27 -1.94
N GLY A 297 30.87 8.45 -2.02
CA GLY A 297 31.40 9.16 -0.85
C GLY A 297 30.37 9.43 0.25
N SER A 298 29.22 10.01 -0.09
CA SER A 298 28.14 10.29 0.89
C SER A 298 27.56 9.02 1.53
N MET A 299 27.61 7.88 0.83
CA MET A 299 27.21 6.59 1.41
C MET A 299 28.19 6.13 2.49
N LEU A 300 29.49 6.41 2.35
CA LEU A 300 30.48 6.06 3.36
C LEU A 300 30.25 6.83 4.67
N GLU A 301 29.73 8.06 4.60
CA GLU A 301 29.39 8.85 5.79
C GLU A 301 28.21 8.25 6.56
N VAL A 302 27.24 7.67 5.86
CA VAL A 302 26.09 6.98 6.47
C VAL A 302 26.47 5.64 7.10
N LEU A 303 27.46 4.96 6.52
CA LEU A 303 27.87 3.61 6.94
C LEU A 303 29.04 3.60 7.94
N ALA A 304 29.62 4.76 8.27
CA ALA A 304 30.71 4.91 9.23
C ALA A 304 30.22 4.91 10.68
#